data_AF-A0A3E1EYC1-F1
#
_entry.id   AF-A0A3E1EYC1-F1
#
_cell.length_a   1.000
_cell.length_b   1.000
_cell.length_c   1.000
_cell.angle_alpha   90.00
_cell.angle_beta   90.00
_cell.angle_gamma   90.00
#
_symmetry.space_group_name_H-M   'P 1'
#
loop_
_entity.id
_entity.type
_entity.pdbx_description
1 polymer ?
#
loop_
_entity_poly.entity_id
_entity_poly.type
_entity_poly.pdbx_seq_one_letter_code
_entity_poly.pdbx_strand_id
1 'polypeptide(L)'
;MNAMRTIQILKSKFYMLLLLVLFSIPQTFAQTNEVDSSYADSVIRRLQVYDSFDVPHDFNQQYRYYLRRAKRVYPLALEAARVIDSLDQALEDVTKNRKERRMMRKAHKSLKDDFKFLLKDLYVSEGIVLTKLIYRETGMTVTEIISKYKSGMQASLYTGLATLFDQDLDASYKPNTEDFVLECVIQDFKSGKVDFDPNFETMSKEEYKKEKKEYKKRKKRNKKKIKAKREK
;
A
#
# COMPACT_ATOMS: atom_id res chain seq x y z
N MET A 1 -41.93 -62.93 -0.63
CA MET A 1 -40.55 -62.46 -0.31
C MET A 1 -39.64 -62.22 -1.52
N ASN A 2 -40.05 -62.53 -2.76
CA ASN A 2 -39.18 -62.39 -3.95
C ASN A 2 -39.27 -61.04 -4.68
N ALA A 3 -40.42 -60.35 -4.64
CA ALA A 3 -40.61 -59.07 -5.35
C ALA A 3 -39.86 -57.88 -4.72
N MET A 4 -39.64 -57.90 -3.41
CA MET A 4 -38.92 -56.82 -2.71
C MET A 4 -37.41 -56.90 -2.96
N ARG A 5 -36.85 -58.12 -3.10
CA ARG A 5 -35.43 -58.33 -3.44
C ARG A 5 -35.11 -57.89 -4.87
N THR A 6 -36.01 -58.12 -5.83
CA THR A 6 -35.77 -57.74 -7.24
C THR A 6 -35.73 -56.22 -7.43
N ILE A 7 -36.59 -55.47 -6.75
CA ILE A 7 -36.60 -53.98 -6.82
C ILE A 7 -35.33 -53.40 -6.17
N GLN A 8 -34.83 -54.03 -5.11
CA GLN A 8 -33.61 -53.59 -4.42
C GLN A 8 -32.35 -53.87 -5.27
N ILE A 9 -32.32 -55.00 -5.97
CA ILE A 9 -31.29 -55.33 -6.96
C ILE A 9 -31.36 -54.40 -8.17
N LEU A 10 -32.55 -54.01 -8.62
CA LEU A 10 -32.73 -53.10 -9.75
C LEU A 10 -32.25 -51.68 -9.43
N LYS A 11 -32.54 -51.17 -8.22
CA LYS A 11 -32.03 -49.86 -7.74
C LYS A 11 -30.50 -49.88 -7.60
N SER A 12 -29.93 -50.93 -7.03
CA SER A 12 -28.47 -51.11 -6.91
C SER A 12 -27.77 -51.14 -8.28
N LYS A 13 -28.35 -51.85 -9.26
CA LYS A 13 -27.83 -51.89 -10.64
C LYS A 13 -27.97 -50.55 -11.35
N PHE A 14 -29.04 -49.79 -11.09
CA PHE A 14 -29.22 -48.44 -11.62
C PHE A 14 -28.18 -47.45 -11.06
N TYR A 15 -27.89 -47.50 -9.75
CA TYR A 15 -26.81 -46.70 -9.16
C TYR A 15 -25.42 -47.11 -9.65
N MET A 16 -25.17 -48.41 -9.87
CA MET A 16 -23.91 -48.89 -10.48
C MET A 16 -23.75 -48.42 -11.94
N LEU A 17 -24.84 -48.36 -12.71
CA LEU A 17 -24.83 -47.88 -14.09
C LEU A 17 -24.67 -46.34 -14.17
N LEU A 18 -25.21 -45.61 -13.20
CA LEU A 18 -25.06 -44.16 -13.06
C LEU A 18 -23.64 -43.76 -12.58
N LEU A 19 -22.98 -44.61 -11.79
CA LEU A 19 -21.57 -44.45 -11.39
C LEU A 19 -20.58 -44.68 -12.55
N LEU A 20 -20.90 -45.59 -13.47
CA LEU A 20 -20.07 -45.89 -14.64
C LEU A 20 -20.05 -44.76 -15.68
N VAL A 21 -21.15 -44.00 -15.79
CA VAL A 21 -21.24 -42.85 -16.71
C VAL A 21 -20.44 -41.64 -16.19
N LEU A 22 -20.31 -41.47 -14.87
CA LEU A 22 -19.47 -40.42 -14.27
C LEU A 22 -17.96 -40.67 -14.45
N PHE A 23 -17.53 -41.91 -14.67
CA PHE A 23 -16.12 -42.27 -14.85
C PHE A 23 -15.66 -42.23 -16.32
N SER A 24 -16.58 -42.00 -17.27
CA SER A 24 -16.30 -42.00 -18.70
C SER A 24 -16.12 -40.60 -19.30
N ILE A 25 -16.10 -39.54 -18.47
CA ILE A 25 -15.64 -38.23 -18.93
C ILE A 25 -14.13 -38.38 -19.16
N PRO A 26 -13.63 -38.24 -20.40
CA PRO A 26 -12.19 -38.25 -20.61
C PRO A 26 -11.60 -37.12 -19.77
N GLN A 27 -10.82 -37.48 -18.75
CA GLN A 27 -9.87 -36.54 -18.17
C GLN A 27 -8.89 -36.24 -19.29
N THR A 28 -9.14 -35.16 -20.03
CA THR A 28 -8.09 -34.51 -20.77
C THR A 28 -7.09 -34.05 -19.73
N PHE A 29 -6.08 -34.88 -19.50
CA PHE A 29 -4.80 -34.45 -18.97
C PHE A 29 -4.39 -33.30 -19.88
N ALA A 30 -4.61 -32.07 -19.40
CA ALA A 30 -3.78 -30.97 -19.81
C ALA A 30 -2.35 -31.50 -19.70
N GLN A 31 -1.60 -31.48 -20.80
CA GLN A 31 -0.15 -31.49 -20.70
C GLN A 31 0.21 -30.20 -19.96
N THR A 32 0.17 -30.24 -18.63
CA THR A 32 0.98 -29.35 -17.82
C THR A 32 2.39 -29.87 -18.00
N ASN A 33 3.02 -29.39 -19.08
CA ASN A 33 4.47 -29.27 -19.07
C ASN A 33 4.79 -28.52 -17.77
N GLU A 34 5.55 -29.13 -16.88
CA GLU A 34 6.20 -28.42 -15.79
C GLU A 34 7.09 -27.36 -16.43
N VAL A 35 6.53 -26.17 -16.62
CA VAL A 35 7.27 -24.95 -16.91
C VAL A 35 7.29 -24.20 -15.60
N ASP A 36 8.49 -24.09 -15.05
CA ASP A 36 8.83 -23.41 -13.80
C ASP A 36 7.89 -22.23 -13.50
N SER A 37 7.03 -22.42 -12.48
CA SER A 37 6.01 -21.47 -12.04
C SER A 37 6.60 -20.15 -11.50
N SER A 38 7.92 -19.98 -11.53
CA SER A 38 8.63 -18.78 -11.11
C SER A 38 8.71 -17.69 -12.18
N TYR A 39 8.45 -17.99 -13.46
CA TYR A 39 8.67 -17.02 -14.56
C TYR A 39 7.39 -16.59 -15.32
N ALA A 40 6.33 -17.39 -15.29
CA ALA A 40 5.12 -17.15 -16.08
C ALA A 40 4.20 -16.03 -15.54
N ASP A 41 4.34 -15.63 -14.27
CA ASP A 41 3.50 -14.58 -13.66
C ASP A 41 3.89 -13.15 -14.08
N SER A 42 4.96 -13.01 -14.89
CA SER A 42 5.52 -11.70 -15.26
C SER A 42 4.99 -11.08 -16.56
N VAL A 43 4.09 -11.74 -17.32
CA VAL A 43 3.72 -11.23 -18.67
C VAL A 43 2.22 -11.26 -18.99
N ILE A 44 1.33 -11.16 -18.00
CA ILE A 44 0.06 -10.47 -18.27
C ILE A 44 0.35 -8.97 -18.13
N ARG A 45 0.95 -8.38 -19.17
CA ARG A 45 0.90 -6.93 -19.37
C ARG A 45 -0.57 -6.59 -19.64
N ARG A 46 -1.36 -6.45 -18.57
CA ARG A 46 -2.63 -5.72 -18.65
C ARG A 46 -2.25 -4.35 -19.19
N LEU A 47 -2.46 -4.14 -20.48
CA LEU A 47 -2.40 -2.81 -21.06
C LEU A 47 -3.46 -2.02 -20.30
N GLN A 48 -3.02 -1.18 -19.37
CA GLN A 48 -3.92 -0.24 -18.70
C GLN A 48 -4.47 0.66 -19.81
N VAL A 49 -5.75 0.50 -20.10
CA VAL A 49 -6.47 1.38 -21.02
C VAL A 49 -6.68 2.68 -20.26
N TYR A 50 -5.87 3.67 -20.57
CA TYR A 50 -6.06 5.03 -20.09
C TYR A 50 -7.07 5.73 -20.99
N ASP A 51 -7.94 6.56 -20.40
CA ASP A 51 -8.65 7.57 -21.17
C ASP A 51 -7.62 8.43 -21.91
N SER A 52 -7.94 8.87 -23.13
CA SER A 52 -7.04 9.73 -23.92
C SER A 52 -6.72 11.00 -23.12
N PHE A 53 -5.50 11.09 -22.59
CA PHE A 53 -5.00 12.23 -21.83
C PHE A 53 -3.73 12.76 -22.47
N ASP A 54 -3.61 14.09 -22.52
CA ASP A 54 -2.44 14.75 -23.06
C ASP A 54 -1.28 14.64 -22.06
N VAL A 55 -0.22 13.94 -22.46
CA VAL A 55 1.00 13.84 -21.64
C VAL A 55 1.53 15.26 -21.38
N PRO A 56 1.78 15.65 -20.12
CA PRO A 56 2.26 16.99 -19.81
C PRO A 56 3.58 17.28 -20.51
N HIS A 57 3.74 18.49 -21.07
CA HIS A 57 4.97 18.89 -21.76
C HIS A 57 6.22 18.78 -20.86
N ASP A 58 6.05 18.97 -19.56
CA ASP A 58 7.08 18.89 -18.52
C ASP A 58 7.19 17.51 -17.85
N PHE A 59 6.67 16.45 -18.48
CA PHE A 59 6.64 15.08 -17.94
C PHE A 59 7.97 14.64 -17.31
N ASN A 60 9.09 14.83 -18.00
CA ASN A 60 10.41 14.40 -17.49
C ASN A 60 10.79 15.12 -16.18
N GLN A 61 10.40 16.39 -16.02
CA GLN A 61 10.66 17.14 -14.81
C GLN A 61 9.78 16.63 -13.66
N GLN A 62 8.48 16.45 -13.93
CA GLN A 62 7.53 15.92 -12.96
C GLN A 62 7.89 14.49 -12.54
N TYR A 63 8.27 13.63 -13.48
CA TYR A 63 8.69 12.27 -13.21
C TYR A 63 9.89 12.24 -12.26
N ARG A 64 10.93 13.05 -12.50
CA ARG A 64 12.08 13.15 -11.57
C ARG A 64 11.69 13.75 -10.22
N TYR A 65 10.71 14.65 -10.19
CA TYR A 65 10.16 15.21 -8.97
C TYR A 65 9.46 14.14 -8.12
N TYR A 66 8.61 13.33 -8.74
CA TYR A 66 7.86 12.25 -8.07
C TYR A 66 8.75 11.08 -7.72
N LEU A 67 9.62 10.63 -8.62
CA LEU A 67 10.56 9.53 -8.41
C LEU A 67 11.34 9.68 -7.09
N ARG A 68 11.93 10.86 -6.86
CA ARG A 68 12.70 11.12 -5.64
C ARG A 68 11.87 11.04 -4.37
N ARG A 69 10.61 11.49 -4.43
CA ARG A 69 9.70 11.48 -3.28
C ARG A 69 9.15 10.09 -3.04
N ALA A 70 8.65 9.45 -4.09
CA ALA A 70 8.08 8.11 -4.05
C ALA A 70 9.10 7.09 -3.52
N LYS A 71 10.38 7.17 -3.90
CA LYS A 71 11.45 6.34 -3.29
C LYS A 71 11.50 6.45 -1.76
N ARG A 72 11.24 7.65 -1.21
CA ARG A 72 11.30 7.90 0.23
C ARG A 72 10.00 7.53 0.95
N VAL A 73 8.85 7.80 0.34
CA VAL A 73 7.55 7.71 1.02
C VAL A 73 6.70 6.50 0.64
N TYR A 74 6.96 5.85 -0.50
CA TYR A 74 6.17 4.70 -0.92
C TYR A 74 6.26 3.50 0.05
N PRO A 75 7.44 3.17 0.63
CA PRO A 75 7.53 2.13 1.66
C PRO A 75 6.61 2.39 2.86
N LEU A 76 6.46 3.67 3.25
CA LEU A 76 5.59 4.07 4.35
C LEU A 76 4.11 3.89 3.99
N ALA A 77 3.73 4.17 2.73
CA ALA A 77 2.38 3.96 2.25
C ALA A 77 2.00 2.48 2.21
N LEU A 78 2.91 1.61 1.73
CA LEU A 78 2.72 0.16 1.71
C LEU A 78 2.53 -0.40 3.12
N GLU A 79 3.37 0.03 4.07
CA GLU A 79 3.27 -0.41 5.45
C GLU A 79 1.98 0.09 6.13
N ALA A 80 1.55 1.33 5.83
CA ALA A 80 0.27 1.84 6.30
C ALA A 80 -0.90 0.99 5.77
N ALA A 81 -0.89 0.64 4.49
CA ALA A 81 -1.90 -0.23 3.88
C ALA A 81 -1.91 -1.61 4.55
N ARG A 82 -0.74 -2.23 4.72
CA ARG A 82 -0.61 -3.52 5.42
C ARG A 82 -1.18 -3.47 6.83
N VAL A 83 -0.91 -2.42 7.60
CA VAL A 83 -1.43 -2.26 8.97
C VAL A 83 -2.95 -2.07 8.96
N ILE A 84 -3.49 -1.33 8.01
CA ILE A 84 -4.94 -1.14 7.83
C ILE A 84 -5.62 -2.46 7.49
N ASP A 85 -5.11 -3.19 6.51
CA ASP A 85 -5.66 -4.49 6.10
C ASP A 85 -5.62 -5.51 7.25
N SER A 86 -4.49 -5.57 7.96
CA SER A 86 -4.33 -6.44 9.13
C SER A 86 -5.32 -6.09 10.24
N LEU A 87 -5.61 -4.80 10.41
CA LEU A 87 -6.57 -4.32 11.40
C LEU A 87 -7.99 -4.66 10.98
N ASP A 88 -8.37 -4.43 9.73
CA ASP A 88 -9.70 -4.74 9.22
C ASP A 88 -9.98 -6.25 9.37
N GLN A 89 -9.05 -7.12 8.97
CA GLN A 89 -9.15 -8.57 9.18
C GLN A 89 -9.28 -8.95 10.66
N ALA A 90 -8.49 -8.32 11.55
CA ALA A 90 -8.55 -8.60 12.98
C ALA A 90 -9.86 -8.11 13.64
N LEU A 91 -10.62 -7.24 12.96
CA LEU A 91 -11.87 -6.67 13.44
C LEU A 91 -13.12 -7.39 12.91
N GLU A 92 -13.03 -8.14 11.81
CA GLU A 92 -14.16 -8.84 11.16
C GLU A 92 -15.00 -9.68 12.15
N ASP A 93 -14.36 -10.48 13.01
CA ASP A 93 -15.05 -11.38 13.95
C ASP A 93 -15.27 -10.78 15.35
N VAL A 94 -15.08 -9.48 15.53
CA VAL A 94 -15.04 -8.85 16.85
C VAL A 94 -16.40 -8.33 17.27
N THR A 95 -17.13 -9.13 18.04
CA THR A 95 -18.45 -8.77 18.55
C THR A 95 -18.45 -7.82 19.76
N LYS A 96 -17.31 -7.66 20.45
CA LYS A 96 -17.20 -6.85 21.68
C LYS A 96 -16.42 -5.56 21.42
N ASN A 97 -17.10 -4.41 21.50
CA ASN A 97 -16.54 -3.06 21.36
C ASN A 97 -15.28 -2.80 22.22
N ARG A 98 -15.19 -3.42 23.42
CA ARG A 98 -14.00 -3.27 24.29
C ARG A 98 -12.76 -4.00 23.71
N LYS A 99 -12.95 -5.15 23.07
CA LYS A 99 -11.88 -5.95 22.45
C LYS A 99 -11.36 -5.25 21.20
N GLU A 100 -12.27 -4.78 20.35
CA GLU A 100 -11.99 -3.93 19.19
C GLU A 100 -11.11 -2.73 19.56
N ARG A 101 -11.56 -1.90 20.51
CA ARG A 101 -10.80 -0.72 20.98
C ARG A 101 -9.40 -1.09 21.50
N ARG A 102 -9.24 -2.25 22.13
CA ARG A 102 -7.93 -2.70 22.63
C ARG A 102 -6.98 -3.07 21.48
N MET A 103 -7.50 -3.71 20.43
CA MET A 103 -6.71 -4.14 19.27
C MET A 103 -6.28 -2.95 18.42
N MET A 104 -7.21 -2.02 18.14
CA MET A 104 -6.89 -0.75 17.47
C MET A 104 -5.79 0.01 18.22
N ARG A 105 -5.93 0.19 19.55
CA ARG A 105 -4.92 0.87 20.37
C ARG A 105 -3.52 0.24 20.29
N LYS A 106 -3.43 -1.09 20.19
CA LYS A 106 -2.15 -1.79 20.09
C LYS A 106 -1.49 -1.54 18.73
N ALA A 107 -2.23 -1.72 17.64
CA ALA A 107 -1.71 -1.45 16.30
C ALA A 107 -1.28 0.02 16.13
N HIS A 108 -2.07 0.96 16.64
CA HIS A 108 -1.72 2.37 16.64
C HIS A 108 -0.47 2.70 17.45
N LYS A 109 -0.24 2.01 18.59
CA LYS A 109 0.95 2.27 19.40
C LYS A 109 2.21 1.87 18.63
N SER A 110 2.21 0.71 17.96
CA SER A 110 3.32 0.30 17.12
C SER A 110 3.55 1.29 15.99
N LEU A 111 2.51 1.57 15.19
CA LEU A 111 2.59 2.51 14.06
C LEU A 111 3.07 3.89 14.50
N LYS A 112 2.61 4.40 15.65
CA LYS A 112 3.07 5.69 16.15
C LYS A 112 4.56 5.67 16.47
N ASP A 113 5.02 4.69 17.24
CA ASP A 113 6.38 4.71 17.76
C ASP A 113 7.39 4.53 16.62
N ASP A 114 7.05 3.72 15.62
CA ASP A 114 7.89 3.43 14.45
C ASP A 114 7.92 4.60 13.45
N PHE A 115 6.79 5.32 13.26
CA PHE A 115 6.67 6.34 12.21
C PHE A 115 6.77 7.79 12.66
N LYS A 116 6.64 8.08 13.97
CA LYS A 116 6.52 9.47 14.44
C LYS A 116 7.71 10.35 14.07
N PHE A 117 8.94 9.83 14.12
CA PHE A 117 10.13 10.62 13.79
C PHE A 117 10.35 10.71 12.29
N LEU A 118 10.01 9.67 11.54
CA LEU A 118 10.03 9.67 10.07
C LEU A 118 9.08 10.72 9.52
N LEU A 119 7.81 10.71 9.95
CA LEU A 119 6.80 11.68 9.52
C LEU A 119 7.19 13.12 9.85
N LYS A 120 7.89 13.34 10.97
CA LYS A 120 8.41 14.65 11.36
C LYS A 120 9.63 15.11 10.56
N ASP A 121 10.34 14.19 9.93
CA ASP A 121 11.48 14.53 9.09
C ASP A 121 11.10 14.75 7.62
N LEU A 122 9.94 14.26 7.18
CA LEU A 122 9.44 14.51 5.83
C LEU A 122 9.34 16.01 5.51
N TYR A 123 9.73 16.35 4.29
CA TYR A 123 9.38 17.64 3.70
C TYR A 123 7.87 17.66 3.43
N VAL A 124 7.25 18.85 3.48
CA VAL A 124 5.82 19.02 3.19
C VAL A 124 5.45 18.32 1.88
N SER A 125 6.20 18.60 0.80
CA SER A 125 5.96 17.98 -0.51
C SER A 125 6.09 16.46 -0.57
N GLU A 126 6.88 15.86 0.34
CA GLU A 126 6.95 14.40 0.45
C GLU A 126 5.71 13.86 1.15
N GLY A 127 5.24 14.57 2.19
CA GLY A 127 3.97 14.30 2.84
C GLY A 127 2.78 14.32 1.88
N ILE A 128 2.72 15.29 0.97
CA ILE A 128 1.68 15.34 -0.08
C ILE A 128 1.68 14.07 -0.94
N VAL A 129 2.87 13.61 -1.35
CA VAL A 129 2.99 12.38 -2.13
C VAL A 129 2.60 11.16 -1.27
N LEU A 130 2.96 11.16 0.02
CA LEU A 130 2.59 10.09 0.95
C LEU A 130 1.08 9.96 1.10
N THR A 131 0.34 11.06 1.31
CA THR A 131 -1.12 10.99 1.48
C THR A 131 -1.81 10.44 0.23
N LYS A 132 -1.37 10.89 -0.95
CA LYS A 132 -1.80 10.36 -2.24
C LYS A 132 -1.53 8.87 -2.42
N LEU A 133 -0.33 8.41 -2.06
CA LEU A 133 0.02 6.98 -2.15
C LEU A 133 -0.71 6.12 -1.12
N ILE A 134 -1.00 6.63 0.08
CA ILE A 134 -1.88 5.95 1.04
C ILE A 134 -3.27 5.76 0.44
N TYR A 135 -3.84 6.82 -0.17
CA TYR A 135 -5.12 6.71 -0.87
C TYR A 135 -5.05 5.68 -2.00
N ARG A 136 -3.98 5.69 -2.81
CA ARG A 136 -3.77 4.72 -3.90
C ARG A 136 -3.82 3.27 -3.43
N GLU A 137 -3.18 2.94 -2.30
CA GLU A 137 -3.11 1.55 -1.82
C GLU A 137 -4.35 1.14 -1.00
N THR A 138 -5.03 2.08 -0.34
CA THR A 138 -6.11 1.76 0.62
C THR A 138 -7.51 2.19 0.18
N GLY A 139 -7.61 3.06 -0.81
CA GLY A 139 -8.86 3.71 -1.22
C GLY A 139 -9.42 4.72 -0.22
N MET A 140 -8.72 5.00 0.89
CA MET A 140 -9.16 5.92 1.94
C MET A 140 -8.24 7.12 2.05
N THR A 141 -8.81 8.30 2.30
CA THR A 141 -8.02 9.49 2.63
C THR A 141 -7.41 9.34 4.02
N VAL A 142 -6.36 10.11 4.31
CA VAL A 142 -5.75 10.06 5.65
C VAL A 142 -6.77 10.54 6.70
N THR A 143 -7.61 11.52 6.39
CA THR A 143 -8.69 11.96 7.29
C THR A 143 -9.72 10.86 7.55
N GLU A 144 -10.08 10.07 6.54
CA GLU A 144 -10.98 8.92 6.70
C GLU A 144 -10.36 7.84 7.57
N ILE A 145 -9.08 7.50 7.35
CA ILE A 145 -8.32 6.57 8.20
C ILE A 145 -8.31 7.09 9.65
N ILE A 146 -7.97 8.37 9.85
CA ILE A 146 -7.97 8.98 11.18
C ILE A 146 -9.35 8.85 11.84
N SER A 147 -10.42 9.11 11.10
CA SER A 147 -11.79 9.12 11.60
C SER A 147 -12.29 7.70 11.91
N LYS A 148 -12.09 6.74 11.00
CA LYS A 148 -12.44 5.33 11.15
C LYS A 148 -11.75 4.73 12.37
N TYR A 149 -10.48 5.05 12.56
CA TYR A 149 -9.69 4.45 13.62
C TYR A 149 -9.60 5.30 14.92
N LYS A 150 -10.25 6.48 14.97
CA LYS A 150 -10.17 7.50 16.05
C LYS A 150 -10.42 6.98 17.47
N SER A 151 -11.19 5.90 17.60
CA SER A 151 -11.78 5.41 18.85
C SER A 151 -10.73 4.88 19.86
N GLY A 152 -10.06 5.82 20.53
CA GLY A 152 -9.17 5.56 21.67
C GLY A 152 -7.74 6.04 21.51
N MET A 153 -7.46 6.97 20.60
CA MET A 153 -6.11 7.46 20.32
C MET A 153 -5.75 8.78 21.00
N GLN A 154 -4.45 9.05 21.12
CA GLN A 154 -3.95 10.35 21.56
C GLN A 154 -4.22 11.41 20.48
N ALA A 155 -5.16 12.32 20.74
CA ALA A 155 -5.50 13.45 19.87
C ALA A 155 -4.26 14.24 19.41
N SER A 156 -3.21 14.32 20.24
CA SER A 156 -1.98 15.08 19.97
C SER A 156 -1.17 14.61 18.75
N LEU A 157 -1.29 13.34 18.33
CA LEU A 157 -0.62 12.88 17.10
C LEU A 157 -1.34 13.39 15.86
N TYR A 158 -2.67 13.29 15.89
CA TYR A 158 -3.53 13.72 14.80
C TYR A 158 -3.49 15.22 14.59
N THR A 159 -3.53 15.99 15.68
CA THR A 159 -3.33 17.43 15.59
C THR A 159 -1.96 17.75 14.97
N GLY A 160 -0.89 17.06 15.36
CA GLY A 160 0.44 17.29 14.79
C GLY A 160 0.57 16.93 13.31
N LEU A 161 -0.06 15.83 12.87
CA LEU A 161 -0.09 15.42 11.46
C LEU A 161 -0.98 16.34 10.62
N ALA A 162 -2.16 16.71 11.13
CA ALA A 162 -3.04 17.68 10.50
C ALA A 162 -2.33 19.03 10.34
N THR A 163 -1.67 19.56 11.36
CA THR A 163 -0.94 20.83 11.20
C THR A 163 0.21 20.74 10.18
N LEU A 164 0.81 19.56 9.97
CA LEU A 164 1.87 19.37 8.97
C LEU A 164 1.34 19.22 7.55
N PHE A 165 0.14 18.66 7.39
CA PHE A 165 -0.40 18.19 6.11
C PHE A 165 -1.82 18.70 5.84
N ASP A 166 -2.26 19.76 6.52
CA ASP A 166 -3.67 20.19 6.65
C ASP A 166 -4.43 20.26 5.32
N GLN A 167 -3.75 20.68 4.25
CA GLN A 167 -4.33 20.83 2.91
C GLN A 167 -4.39 19.52 2.10
N ASP A 168 -3.60 18.51 2.47
CA ASP A 168 -3.38 17.30 1.66
C ASP A 168 -3.83 16.01 2.35
N LEU A 169 -4.39 16.07 3.57
CA LEU A 169 -4.91 14.89 4.27
C LEU A 169 -6.14 14.27 3.59
N ASP A 170 -6.94 15.10 2.92
CA ASP A 170 -8.12 14.71 2.15
C ASP A 170 -7.80 14.43 0.67
N ALA A 171 -6.52 14.37 0.30
CA ALA A 171 -6.11 14.15 -1.08
C ALA A 171 -6.56 12.75 -1.56
N SER A 172 -7.24 12.74 -2.72
CA SER A 172 -7.54 11.53 -3.47
C SER A 172 -6.44 11.24 -4.50
N TYR A 173 -6.49 10.05 -5.10
CA TYR A 173 -5.54 9.61 -6.12
C TYR A 173 -6.24 9.34 -7.45
N LYS A 174 -5.84 10.05 -8.52
CA LYS A 174 -6.41 9.93 -9.86
C LYS A 174 -5.35 9.46 -10.87
N PRO A 175 -5.14 8.15 -11.04
CA PRO A 175 -4.03 7.61 -11.85
C PRO A 175 -4.15 7.92 -13.35
N ASN A 176 -5.35 8.23 -13.84
CA ASN A 176 -5.60 8.46 -15.27
C ASN A 176 -5.60 9.94 -15.64
N THR A 177 -5.47 10.85 -14.67
CA THR A 177 -5.51 12.30 -14.91
C THR A 177 -4.42 13.00 -14.09
N GLU A 178 -4.78 13.56 -12.93
CA GLU A 178 -3.93 14.44 -12.12
C GLU A 178 -2.66 13.75 -11.59
N ASP A 179 -2.73 12.46 -11.28
CA ASP A 179 -1.63 11.71 -10.67
C ASP A 179 -0.93 10.77 -11.66
N PHE A 180 -1.20 10.91 -12.95
CA PHE A 180 -0.66 10.02 -13.99
C PHE A 180 0.87 9.87 -13.94
N VAL A 181 1.59 10.97 -13.78
CA VAL A 181 3.07 10.93 -13.74
C VAL A 181 3.57 10.19 -12.50
N LEU A 182 2.89 10.37 -11.36
CA LEU A 182 3.19 9.62 -10.14
C LEU A 182 2.84 8.14 -10.32
N GLU A 183 1.74 7.81 -10.98
CA GLU A 183 1.37 6.42 -11.29
C GLU A 183 2.43 5.76 -12.18
N CYS A 184 2.96 6.44 -13.20
CA CYS A 184 4.08 5.94 -13.99
C CYS A 184 5.30 5.57 -13.12
N VAL A 185 5.64 6.40 -12.13
CA VAL A 185 6.73 6.10 -11.19
C VAL A 185 6.43 4.82 -10.40
N ILE A 186 5.21 4.65 -9.90
CA ILE A 186 4.82 3.46 -9.14
C ILE A 186 4.83 2.21 -10.03
N GLN A 187 4.35 2.31 -11.27
CA GLN A 187 4.41 1.20 -12.24
C GLN A 187 5.86 0.84 -12.60
N ASP A 188 6.75 1.83 -12.69
CA ASP A 188 8.18 1.60 -12.91
C ASP A 188 8.85 0.89 -11.71
N PHE A 189 8.41 1.16 -10.47
CA PHE A 189 8.83 0.37 -9.30
C PHE A 189 8.31 -1.07 -9.38
N LYS A 190 7.01 -1.25 -9.64
CA LYS A 190 6.36 -2.57 -9.69
C LYS A 190 6.89 -3.46 -10.81
N SER A 191 7.26 -2.87 -11.94
CA SER A 191 7.85 -3.60 -13.08
C SER A 191 9.35 -3.87 -12.93
N GLY A 192 10.00 -3.36 -11.87
CA GLY A 192 11.45 -3.48 -11.67
C GLY A 192 12.29 -2.62 -12.62
N LYS A 193 11.67 -1.74 -13.42
CA LYS A 193 12.39 -0.78 -14.27
C LYS A 193 13.20 0.22 -13.45
N VAL A 194 12.73 0.53 -12.24
CA VAL A 194 13.44 1.37 -11.27
C VAL A 194 13.60 0.60 -9.97
N ASP A 195 14.83 0.52 -9.49
CA ASP A 195 15.15 -0.09 -8.20
C ASP A 195 14.44 0.62 -7.04
N PHE A 196 13.75 -0.18 -6.22
CA PHE A 196 12.88 0.22 -5.14
C PHE A 196 12.95 -0.80 -4.00
N ASP A 197 13.34 -0.33 -2.81
CA ASP A 197 13.25 -1.10 -1.57
C ASP A 197 11.90 -0.82 -0.91
N PRO A 198 11.02 -1.82 -0.70
CA PRO A 198 9.75 -1.65 -0.02
C PRO A 198 9.89 -1.46 1.49
N ASN A 199 11.09 -1.62 2.04
CA ASN A 199 11.36 -1.38 3.46
C ASN A 199 11.81 0.06 3.68
N PHE A 200 11.52 0.60 4.87
CA PHE A 200 12.04 1.88 5.30
C PHE A 200 12.89 1.72 6.55
N GLU A 201 13.97 2.50 6.63
CA GLU A 201 14.77 2.62 7.84
C GLU A 201 13.98 3.40 8.89
N THR A 202 13.89 2.87 10.11
CA THR A 202 13.31 3.61 11.24
C THR A 202 14.29 4.67 11.74
N MET A 203 13.78 5.82 12.18
CA MET A 203 14.60 6.88 12.74
C MET A 203 14.38 6.97 14.25
N SER A 204 15.45 6.77 15.02
CA SER A 204 15.40 6.96 16.47
C SER A 204 15.23 8.44 16.83
N LYS A 205 14.68 8.71 18.02
CA LYS A 205 14.57 10.08 18.56
C LYS A 205 15.93 10.80 18.61
N GLU A 206 17.01 10.06 18.82
CA GLU A 206 18.36 10.58 18.94
C GLU A 206 18.93 10.98 17.59
N GLU A 207 18.76 10.13 16.58
CA GLU A 207 19.10 10.40 15.18
C GLU A 207 18.35 11.64 14.67
N TYR A 208 17.03 11.70 14.86
CA TYR A 208 16.24 12.88 14.50
C TYR A 208 16.80 14.18 15.10
N LYS A 209 17.15 14.16 16.39
CA LYS A 209 17.74 15.34 17.07
C LYS A 209 19.11 15.70 16.49
N LYS A 210 19.94 14.70 16.18
CA LYS A 210 21.27 14.86 15.60
C LYS A 210 21.17 15.50 14.22
N GLU A 211 20.31 14.98 13.35
CA GLU A 211 20.08 15.51 12.00
C GLU A 211 19.57 16.94 12.03
N LYS A 212 18.56 17.26 12.87
CA LYS A 212 18.07 18.66 12.98
C LYS A 212 19.15 19.61 13.50
N LYS A 213 20.03 19.17 14.40
CA LYS A 213 21.17 19.97 14.88
C LYS A 213 22.17 20.22 13.74
N GLU A 214 22.46 19.20 12.93
CA GLU A 214 23.33 19.31 11.77
C GLU A 214 22.75 20.21 10.68
N TYR A 215 21.47 20.07 10.35
CA TYR A 215 20.75 20.95 9.43
C TYR A 215 20.88 22.42 9.83
N LYS A 216 20.63 22.74 11.12
CA LYS A 216 20.78 24.11 11.65
C LYS A 216 22.21 24.62 11.48
N LYS A 217 23.23 23.79 11.74
CA LYS A 217 24.64 24.14 11.52
C LYS A 217 24.94 24.38 10.03
N ARG A 218 24.49 23.49 9.15
CA ARG A 218 24.65 23.59 7.68
C ARG A 218 24.01 24.87 7.14
N LYS A 219 22.79 25.20 7.57
CA LYS A 219 22.09 26.45 7.18
C LYS A 219 22.88 27.69 7.60
N LYS A 220 23.37 27.73 8.85
CA LYS A 220 24.23 28.83 9.34
C LYS A 220 25.52 28.95 8.52
N ARG A 221 26.19 27.83 8.23
CA ARG A 221 27.41 27.79 7.41
C ARG A 221 27.15 28.30 5.99
N ASN A 222 26.07 27.86 5.35
CA ASN A 222 25.72 28.30 4.01
C ASN A 222 25.38 29.79 3.97
N LYS A 223 24.65 30.31 4.97
CA LYS A 223 24.38 31.75 5.10
C LYS A 223 25.68 32.57 5.20
N LYS A 224 26.65 32.11 6.00
CA LYS A 224 27.98 32.76 6.10
C LYS A 224 28.74 32.72 4.77
N LYS A 225 28.76 31.57 4.08
CA LYS A 225 29.41 31.44 2.76
C LYS A 225 28.80 32.38 1.71
N ILE A 226 27.47 32.48 1.67
CA ILE A 226 26.77 33.38 0.75
C ILE A 226 27.09 34.84 1.07
N LYS A 227 27.13 35.23 2.35
CA LYS A 227 27.50 36.58 2.77
C LYS A 227 28.94 36.92 2.36
N ALA A 228 29.90 36.05 2.64
CA ALA A 228 31.30 36.24 2.26
C ALA A 228 31.52 36.29 0.73
N LYS A 229 30.69 35.61 -0.07
CA LYS A 229 30.72 35.69 -1.54
C LYS A 229 30.15 37.01 -2.07
N ARG A 230 29.30 37.71 -1.31
CA ARG A 230 28.72 39.01 -1.69
C ARG A 230 29.62 40.19 -1.30
N GLU A 231 30.54 39.97 -0.36
CA GLU A 231 31.50 40.98 0.13
C GLU A 231 32.85 40.94 -0.62
N LYS A 232 33.00 40.01 -1.57
CA LYS A 232 34.13 39.91 -2.51
C LYS A 232 33.65 40.28 -3.90
#